data_AF-A0A2E7GXW3-F1
#
_entry.id   AF-A0A2E7GXW3-F1
#
_cell.length_a   1.000
_cell.length_b   1.000
_cell.length_c   1.000
_cell.angle_alpha   90.00
_cell.angle_beta   90.00
_cell.angle_gamma   90.00
#
_symmetry.space_group_name_H-M   'P 1'
#
loop_
_entity.id
_entity.type
_entity.pdbx_description
1 polymer ?
#
loop_
_entity_poly.entity_id
_entity_poly.type
_entity_poly.pdbx_seq_one_letter_code
_entity_poly.pdbx_strand_id
1 'polypeptide(L)'
;MLSGNNVIDTAELERFQRWLQSELAIASSIEDKTDRDRRLLQIEIAISEVVRYREVLSSLESSTSSPFVERESAVREQNNSDVKPVTKTGECHSCGAEKISDLQFCPVCGEF
;
A
#
# COMPACT_ATOMS: atom_id res chain seq x y z
N MET A 1 0.38 2.16 -13.48
CA MET A 1 1.04 0.91 -13.05
C MET A 1 2.03 1.24 -11.94
N LEU A 2 1.58 1.22 -10.69
CA LEU A 2 2.44 1.30 -9.52
C LEU A 2 2.39 -0.09 -8.87
N SER A 3 3.21 -1.01 -9.37
CA SER A 3 3.47 -2.27 -8.68
C SER A 3 4.33 -1.93 -7.47
N GLY A 4 3.67 -1.56 -6.37
CA GLY A 4 4.31 -1.45 -5.07
C GLY A 4 4.72 -2.84 -4.62
N ASN A 5 5.94 -3.26 -4.94
CA ASN A 5 6.58 -4.38 -4.27
C ASN A 5 6.67 -4.02 -2.78
N ASN A 6 5.75 -4.53 -1.98
CA ASN A 6 5.82 -4.45 -0.53
C ASN A 6 6.81 -5.52 -0.09
N VAL A 7 8.11 -5.27 -0.31
CA VAL A 7 9.18 -6.16 0.17
C VAL A 7 9.20 -6.02 1.69
N ILE A 8 8.85 -7.09 2.39
CA ILE A 8 8.95 -7.11 3.84
C ILE A 8 10.44 -7.18 4.18
N ASP A 9 11.01 -6.08 4.69
CA ASP A 9 12.42 -6.05 5.09
C ASP A 9 12.65 -6.97 6.30
N THR A 10 13.30 -8.11 6.06
CA THR A 10 13.65 -9.09 7.10
C THR A 10 15.06 -8.91 7.65
N ALA A 11 15.79 -7.85 7.29
CA ALA A 11 17.19 -7.66 7.69
C ALA A 11 17.38 -7.64 9.22
N GLU A 12 16.43 -7.05 9.95
CA GLU A 12 16.47 -7.04 11.40
C GLU A 12 16.29 -8.44 12.01
N LEU A 13 15.41 -9.26 11.42
CA LEU A 13 15.21 -10.66 11.84
C LEU A 13 16.46 -11.50 11.60
N GLU A 14 17.15 -11.30 10.47
CA GLU A 14 18.40 -11.99 10.18
C GLU A 14 19.52 -11.57 11.14
N ARG A 15 19.61 -10.28 11.47
CA ARG A 15 20.56 -9.78 12.47
C ARG A 15 20.25 -10.38 13.84
N PHE A 16 18.98 -10.44 14.23
CA PHE A 16 18.55 -11.03 15.49
C PHE A 16 18.85 -12.53 15.55
N GLN A 17 18.59 -13.28 14.47
CA GLN A 17 18.94 -14.70 14.37
C GLN A 17 20.45 -14.92 14.54
N ARG A 18 21.29 -14.12 13.87
CA ARG A 18 22.76 -14.21 14.01
C ARG A 18 23.22 -13.88 15.43
N TRP A 19 22.60 -12.90 16.07
CA TRP A 19 22.87 -12.57 17.46
C TRP A 19 22.52 -13.74 18.39
N LEU A 20 21.35 -14.36 18.22
CA LEU A 20 20.96 -15.56 18.98
C LEU A 20 21.93 -16.73 18.78
N GLN A 21 22.44 -16.94 17.57
CA GLN A 21 23.43 -17.98 17.28
C GLN A 21 24.78 -17.70 17.98
N SER A 22 25.20 -16.43 18.05
CA SER A 22 26.37 -16.03 18.84
C SER A 22 26.13 -16.27 20.33
N GLU A 23 24.96 -15.89 20.84
CA GLU A 23 24.57 -16.09 22.23
C GLU A 23 24.51 -17.58 22.60
N LEU A 24 24.06 -18.45 21.69
CA LEU A 24 24.07 -19.91 21.87
C LEU A 24 25.49 -20.43 22.10
N ALA A 25 26.45 -19.96 21.30
CA ALA A 25 27.86 -20.33 21.44
C ALA A 25 28.43 -19.87 22.79
N ILE A 26 28.09 -18.66 23.24
CA ILE A 26 28.49 -18.14 24.56
C ILE A 26 27.85 -18.99 25.67
N ALA A 27 26.54 -19.25 25.59
CA ALA A 27 25.81 -20.03 26.58
C ALA A 27 26.35 -21.46 26.73
N SER A 28 26.91 -22.05 25.67
CA SER A 28 27.53 -23.39 25.74
C SER A 28 28.72 -23.47 26.71
N SER A 29 29.33 -22.33 27.06
CA SER A 29 30.46 -22.24 28.00
C SER A 29 30.06 -22.09 29.47
N ILE A 30 28.75 -22.04 29.79
CA ILE A 30 28.25 -21.97 31.16
C ILE A 30 28.68 -23.25 31.93
N GLU A 31 29.32 -23.05 33.09
CA GLU A 31 29.88 -24.11 33.93
C GLU A 31 28.80 -25.02 34.54
N ASP A 32 27.77 -24.42 35.17
CA ASP A 32 26.65 -25.17 35.71
C ASP A 32 25.84 -25.78 34.57
N LYS A 33 25.78 -27.12 34.55
CA LYS A 33 25.03 -27.88 33.58
C LYS A 33 23.55 -27.51 33.56
N THR A 34 22.92 -27.33 34.71
CA THR A 34 21.46 -27.09 34.77
C THR A 34 21.13 -25.74 34.16
N ASP A 35 21.90 -24.71 34.52
CA ASP A 35 21.74 -23.37 33.98
C ASP A 35 22.12 -23.30 32.50
N ARG A 36 23.18 -24.00 32.08
CA ARG A 36 23.54 -24.12 30.66
C ARG A 36 22.41 -24.71 29.84
N ASP A 37 21.92 -25.88 30.24
CA ASP A 37 20.90 -26.61 29.48
C ASP A 37 19.60 -25.79 29.40
N ARG A 38 19.22 -25.12 30.51
CA ARG A 38 18.09 -24.18 30.52
C ARG A 38 18.29 -23.01 29.55
N ARG A 39 19.47 -22.40 29.57
CA ARG A 39 19.78 -21.23 28.73
C ARG A 39 19.84 -21.60 27.25
N LEU A 40 20.46 -22.73 26.91
CA LEU A 40 20.49 -23.27 25.56
C LEU A 40 19.08 -23.51 25.02
N LEU A 41 18.23 -24.20 25.78
CA LEU A 41 16.84 -24.46 25.40
C LEU A 41 16.07 -23.16 25.10
N GLN A 42 16.23 -22.13 25.92
CA GLN A 42 15.58 -20.83 25.70
C GLN A 42 16.02 -20.18 24.38
N ILE A 43 17.33 -20.22 24.08
CA ILE A 43 17.89 -19.64 22.86
C ILE A 43 17.45 -20.45 21.64
N GLU A 44 17.44 -21.78 21.72
CA GLU A 44 16.96 -22.66 20.66
C GLU A 44 15.48 -22.40 20.32
N ILE A 45 14.62 -22.29 21.33
CA ILE A 45 13.21 -21.91 21.15
C ILE A 45 13.10 -20.56 20.44
N ALA A 46 13.88 -19.57 20.87
CA ALA A 46 13.87 -18.24 20.25
C ALA A 46 14.32 -18.29 18.77
N ILE A 47 15.35 -19.08 18.46
CA ILE A 47 15.82 -19.28 17.07
C ILE A 47 14.71 -19.93 16.24
N SER A 48 14.06 -20.98 16.76
CA SER A 48 12.95 -21.65 16.07
C SER A 48 11.80 -20.69 15.78
N GLU A 49 11.43 -19.83 16.73
CA GLU A 49 10.35 -18.86 16.53
C GLU A 49 10.73 -17.79 15.48
N VAL A 50 11.98 -17.34 15.45
CA VAL A 50 12.44 -16.40 14.40
C VAL A 50 12.34 -17.03 13.02
N VAL A 51 12.74 -18.29 12.86
CA VAL A 51 12.61 -19.01 11.59
C VAL A 51 11.14 -19.12 11.19
N ARG A 52 10.29 -19.56 12.11
CA ARG A 52 8.84 -19.68 11.88
C ARG A 52 8.20 -18.34 11.50
N TYR A 53 8.58 -17.26 12.17
CA TYR A 53 8.05 -15.93 11.88
C TYR A 53 8.45 -15.45 10.48
N ARG A 54 9.70 -15.71 10.06
CA ARG A 54 10.14 -15.41 8.69
C ARG A 54 9.32 -16.16 7.65
N GLU A 55 9.04 -17.44 7.87
CA GLU A 55 8.17 -18.22 6.98
C GLU A 55 6.75 -17.63 6.87
N VAL A 56 6.17 -17.22 8.00
CA VAL A 56 4.86 -16.55 8.04
C VAL A 56 4.89 -15.26 7.22
N LEU A 57 5.91 -14.41 7.39
CA LEU A 57 6.07 -13.18 6.61
C LEU A 57 6.21 -13.45 5.11
N SER A 58 7.02 -14.43 4.71
CA SER A 58 7.15 -14.82 3.31
C SER A 58 5.83 -15.34 2.72
N SER A 59 5.01 -16.02 3.53
CA SER A 59 3.69 -16.49 3.07
C SER A 59 2.71 -15.33 2.86
N LEU A 60 2.82 -14.25 3.63
CA LEU A 60 1.98 -13.06 3.51
C LEU A 60 2.20 -12.34 2.17
N GLU A 61 3.45 -12.22 1.71
CA GLU A 61 3.78 -11.64 0.39
C GLU A 61 3.07 -12.38 -0.77
N SER A 62 2.86 -13.69 -0.62
CA SER A 62 2.24 -14.52 -1.67
C SER A 62 0.70 -14.44 -1.70
N SER A 63 0.06 -13.91 -0.66
CA SER A 63 -1.33 -14.25 -0.34
C SER A 63 -2.38 -13.16 -0.59
N THR A 64 -2.00 -11.93 -0.96
CA THR A 64 -2.98 -10.84 -1.11
C THR A 64 -3.08 -10.34 -2.54
N SER A 65 -3.92 -10.99 -3.34
CA SER A 65 -4.56 -10.30 -4.47
C SER A 65 -5.49 -9.22 -3.92
N SER A 66 -5.43 -8.00 -4.46
CA SER A 66 -6.34 -6.91 -4.09
C SER A 66 -7.80 -7.42 -4.11
N PRO A 67 -8.61 -7.20 -3.06
CA PRO A 67 -10.02 -7.56 -3.07
C PRO A 67 -10.84 -6.69 -4.05
N PHE A 68 -10.22 -5.64 -4.62
CA PHE A 68 -10.82 -4.76 -5.59
C PHE A 68 -10.47 -5.18 -7.01
N VAL A 69 -11.50 -5.31 -7.86
CA VAL A 69 -11.35 -5.55 -9.29
C VAL A 69 -11.18 -4.20 -9.98
N GLU A 70 -10.01 -3.95 -10.57
CA GLU A 70 -9.83 -2.83 -11.49
C GLU A 70 -10.63 -3.12 -12.78
N ARG A 71 -11.49 -2.17 -13.17
CA ARG A 71 -12.22 -2.22 -14.43
C ARG A 71 -11.80 -1.03 -15.28
N GLU A 72 -11.50 -1.28 -16.55
CA GLU A 72 -11.16 -0.23 -17.52
C GLU A 72 -12.36 0.67 -17.84
N SER A 73 -13.59 0.17 -17.66
CA SER A 73 -14.81 0.90 -17.93
C SER A 73 -15.62 1.19 -16.66
N ALA A 74 -16.29 2.35 -16.68
CA ALA A 74 -17.20 2.75 -15.62
C ALA A 74 -18.31 1.70 -15.45
N VAL A 75 -18.62 1.33 -14.21
CA VAL A 75 -19.69 0.36 -13.87
C VAL A 75 -21.07 0.85 -14.33
N ARG A 76 -21.22 2.16 -14.55
CA ARG A 76 -22.41 2.77 -15.13
C ARG A 76 -22.00 3.71 -16.25
N GLU A 77 -22.64 3.59 -17.39
CA GLU A 77 -22.60 4.60 -18.43
C GLU A 77 -23.26 5.88 -17.87
N GLN A 78 -22.49 6.95 -17.77
CA GLN A 78 -23.04 8.26 -17.43
C GLN A 78 -23.81 8.79 -18.62
N ASN A 79 -25.11 8.51 -18.67
CA ASN A 79 -25.98 9.13 -19.65
C ASN A 79 -26.42 10.51 -19.15
N ASN A 80 -25.76 11.56 -19.63
CA ASN A 80 -26.16 12.96 -19.38
C ASN A 80 -27.19 13.48 -20.40
N SER A 81 -27.80 12.62 -21.23
CA SER A 81 -28.75 13.04 -22.28
C SER A 81 -29.94 13.83 -21.74
N ASP A 82 -30.32 13.60 -20.48
CA ASP A 82 -31.49 14.22 -19.85
C ASP A 82 -31.16 15.52 -19.11
N VAL A 83 -29.88 15.87 -18.97
CA VAL A 83 -29.46 17.13 -18.33
C VAL A 83 -29.29 18.18 -19.41
N LYS A 84 -30.39 18.85 -19.76
CA LYS A 84 -30.32 20.06 -20.58
C LYS A 84 -29.56 21.14 -19.79
N PRO A 85 -28.48 21.74 -20.34
CA PRO A 85 -27.83 22.87 -19.69
C PRO A 85 -28.87 23.99 -19.56
N VAL A 86 -29.22 24.32 -18.32
CA VAL A 86 -30.01 25.51 -18.04
C VAL A 86 -29.04 26.68 -18.20
N THR A 87 -29.05 27.31 -19.37
CA THR A 87 -28.37 28.58 -19.55
C THR A 87 -29.07 29.59 -18.66
N LYS A 88 -28.39 30.02 -17.59
CA LYS A 88 -28.80 31.25 -16.91
C LYS A 88 -28.65 32.38 -17.93
N THR A 89 -29.73 33.12 -18.14
CA THR A 89 -29.72 34.31 -19.01
C THR A 89 -28.63 35.26 -18.53
N GLY A 90 -27.57 35.42 -19.33
CA GLY A 90 -26.40 36.24 -18.96
C GLY A 90 -25.08 35.49 -18.93
N GLU A 91 -25.02 34.17 -19.14
CA GLU A 91 -23.76 33.39 -19.15
C GLU A 91 -23.53 32.68 -20.50
N CYS A 92 -22.27 32.57 -20.93
CA CYS A 92 -21.86 31.87 -22.15
C CYS A 92 -22.07 30.35 -22.00
N HIS A 93 -22.72 29.72 -22.98
CA HIS A 93 -22.99 28.27 -22.94
C HIS A 93 -21.72 27.40 -23.08
N SER A 94 -20.63 27.96 -23.60
CA SER A 94 -19.39 27.22 -23.91
C SER A 94 -18.41 27.28 -22.74
N CYS A 95 -18.23 28.46 -22.13
CA CYS A 95 -17.24 28.66 -21.06
C CYS A 95 -17.82 29.12 -19.72
N GLY A 96 -19.13 29.39 -19.62
CA GLY A 96 -19.79 29.84 -18.38
C GLY A 96 -19.48 31.27 -17.96
N ALA A 97 -18.73 32.04 -18.76
CA ALA A 97 -18.42 33.44 -18.48
C ALA A 97 -19.65 34.34 -18.66
N GLU A 98 -19.75 35.42 -17.87
CA GLU A 98 -20.83 36.41 -17.99
C GLU A 98 -20.78 37.10 -19.37
N LYS A 99 -21.88 37.00 -20.14
CA LYS A 99 -22.03 37.62 -21.47
C LYS A 99 -22.25 39.11 -21.30
N ILE A 100 -21.42 39.90 -21.97
CA ILE A 100 -21.63 41.35 -22.14
C ILE A 100 -22.70 41.53 -23.22
N SER A 101 -23.78 42.24 -22.90
CA SER A 101 -25.01 42.32 -23.71
C SER A 101 -24.86 42.91 -25.12
N ASP A 102 -23.78 43.66 -25.37
CA ASP A 102 -23.54 44.36 -26.64
C ASP A 102 -22.68 43.57 -27.64
N LEU A 103 -22.15 42.41 -27.26
CA LEU A 103 -21.30 41.60 -28.13
C LEU A 103 -22.04 40.35 -28.63
N GLN A 104 -22.03 40.17 -29.95
CA GLN A 104 -22.58 38.98 -30.62
C GLN A 104 -21.68 37.74 -30.47
N PHE A 105 -20.60 37.82 -29.69
CA PHE A 105 -19.65 36.74 -29.43
C PHE A 105 -19.14 36.83 -27.99
N CYS A 106 -18.71 35.69 -27.44
CA CYS A 106 -18.10 35.63 -26.12
C CYS A 106 -16.65 36.13 -26.18
N PRO A 107 -16.27 37.17 -25.42
CA PRO A 107 -14.89 37.68 -25.42
C PRO A 107 -13.88 36.74 -24.76
N VAL A 108 -14.33 35.72 -24.02
CA VAL A 108 -13.47 34.79 -23.29
C VAL A 108 -13.08 33.58 -24.13
N CYS A 109 -14.02 33.00 -24.90
CA CYS A 109 -13.76 31.80 -25.71
C CYS A 109 -13.96 32.00 -27.22
N GLY A 110 -14.45 33.16 -27.67
CA GLY A 110 -14.66 33.47 -29.09
C GLY A 110 -15.90 32.82 -29.71
N GLU A 111 -16.74 32.15 -28.91
CA GLU A 111 -17.94 31.46 -29.37
C GLU A 111 -19.15 32.40 -29.46
N PHE A 112 -20.00 32.25 -30.47
CA PHE A 112 -21.14 33.13 -30.77
C PHE A 112 -22.32 32.91 -29.80
#